data_AF-A0A3G1GJW0-F1
#
_entry.id   AF-A0A3G1GJW0-F1
#
_cell.length_a   1.000
_cell.length_b   1.000
_cell.length_c   1.000
_cell.angle_alpha   90.00
_cell.angle_beta   90.00
_cell.angle_gamma   90.00
#
_symmetry.space_group_name_H-M   'P 1'
#
loop_
_entity.id
_entity.type
_entity.pdbx_description
1 polymer ?
#
loop_
_entity_poly.entity_id
_entity_poly.type
_entity_poly.pdbx_seq_one_letter_code
_entity_poly.pdbx_strand_id
1 'polypeptide(L)' 'MSTSKELENIRERFEQGANPTKLLNEMELIFKIPALNDQDFNEANPEVMELYRTIGNRRSFRGQCHRL' A
#
# COMPACT_ATOMS: atom_id res chain seq x y z
N MET A 1 -10.54 15.49 -9.27
CA MET A 1 -10.51 14.24 -8.48
C MET A 1 -9.04 13.90 -8.24
N SER A 2 -8.60 13.99 -6.98
CA SER A 2 -7.19 14.06 -6.56
C SER A 2 -6.62 12.74 -6.04
N THR A 3 -7.26 11.60 -6.32
CA THR A 3 -6.86 10.28 -5.82
C THR A 3 -5.53 9.79 -6.41
N SER A 4 -5.24 10.09 -7.67
CA SER A 4 -3.98 9.70 -8.32
C SER A 4 -2.75 10.38 -7.73
N LYS A 5 -2.90 11.62 -7.23
CA LYS A 5 -1.77 12.40 -6.71
C LYS A 5 -1.28 11.88 -5.36
N GLU A 6 -2.22 11.48 -4.48
CA GLU A 6 -1.89 10.89 -3.19
C GLU A 6 -1.28 9.49 -3.35
N LEU A 7 -1.80 8.70 -4.30
CA LEU A 7 -1.28 7.37 -4.60
C LEU A 7 0.17 7.42 -5.09
N GLU A 8 0.45 8.33 -6.04
CA GLU A 8 1.80 8.53 -6.58
C GLU A 8 2.77 9.05 -5.51
N ASN A 9 2.33 9.93 -4.61
CA ASN A 9 3.13 10.40 -3.48
C ASN A 9 3.50 9.25 -2.53
N ILE A 10 2.54 8.37 -2.17
CA ILE A 10 2.79 7.20 -1.33
C ILE A 10 3.80 6.26 -2.03
N ARG A 11 3.65 6.07 -3.34
CA ARG A 11 4.55 5.24 -4.16
C ARG A 11 5.98 5.80 -4.17
N GLU A 12 6.14 7.09 -4.44
CA GLU A 12 7.46 7.74 -4.44
C GLU A 12 8.14 7.61 -3.08
N ARG A 13 7.40 7.86 -1.99
CA ARG A 13 7.92 7.70 -0.62
C ARG A 13 8.31 6.26 -0.31
N PHE A 14 7.57 5.28 -0.82
CA PHE A 14 7.92 3.86 -0.70
C PHE A 14 9.22 3.52 -1.42
N GLU A 15 9.44 4.06 -2.62
CA GLU A 15 10.66 3.89 -3.40
C GLU A 15 11.86 4.58 -2.73
N GLN A 16 11.66 5.74 -2.11
CA GLN A 16 12.64 6.44 -1.29
C GLN A 16 12.98 5.71 0.03
N GLY A 17 12.32 4.59 0.33
CA GLY A 17 12.61 3.76 1.50
C GLY A 17 11.90 4.21 2.78
N ALA A 18 10.79 4.95 2.67
CA ALA A 18 9.96 5.28 3.81
C ALA A 18 9.42 3.99 4.49
N ASN A 19 9.07 4.12 5.78
CA ASN A 19 8.65 2.98 6.58
C ASN A 19 7.33 2.39 6.06
N PRO A 20 7.32 1.11 5.62
CA PRO A 20 6.13 0.45 5.08
C PRO A 20 4.92 0.50 6.03
N THR A 21 5.13 0.33 7.34
CA THR A 21 4.04 0.39 8.33
C THR A 21 3.40 1.77 8.40
N LYS A 22 4.21 2.84 8.29
CA LYS A 22 3.66 4.20 8.27
C LYS A 22 2.87 4.46 6.98
N LEU A 23 3.38 3.98 5.84
CA LEU A 23 2.70 4.13 4.56
C LEU A 23 1.37 3.37 4.52
N LEU A 24 1.32 2.14 5.05
CA LEU A 24 0.06 1.38 5.14
C LEU A 24 -0.98 2.12 6.00
N ASN A 25 -0.59 2.59 7.19
CA ASN A 25 -1.48 3.39 8.04
C ASN A 25 -1.96 4.67 7.35
N GLU A 26 -1.08 5.37 6.62
CA GLU A 26 -1.49 6.54 5.82
C GLU A 26 -2.47 6.16 4.72
N MET A 27 -2.24 5.05 4.01
CA MET A 27 -3.16 4.57 2.98
C MET A 27 -4.54 4.21 3.56
N GLU A 28 -4.58 3.56 4.73
CA GLU A 28 -5.83 3.23 5.42
C GLU A 28 -6.63 4.50 5.75
N LEU A 29 -5.96 5.59 6.16
CA LEU A 29 -6.60 6.87 6.48
C LEU A 29 -7.06 7.65 5.24
N ILE A 30 -6.20 7.73 4.22
CA ILE A 30 -6.44 8.52 3.00
C ILE A 30 -7.50 7.85 2.13
N PHE A 31 -7.34 6.56 1.86
CA PHE A 31 -8.21 5.80 0.97
C PHE A 31 -9.37 5.12 1.70
N LYS A 32 -9.45 5.26 3.03
CA LYS A 32 -10.48 4.64 3.88
C LYS A 32 -10.58 3.13 3.64
N ILE A 33 -9.42 2.48 3.55
CA ILE A 33 -9.35 1.04 3.29
C ILE A 33 -10.06 0.33 4.46
N PRO A 34 -11.08 -0.49 4.19
CA PRO A 34 -11.77 -1.22 5.23
C PRO A 34 -10.85 -2.25 5.88
N ALA A 35 -10.93 -2.36 7.22
CA ALA A 35 -10.13 -3.32 7.98
C ALA A 35 -10.49 -4.79 7.69
N LEU A 36 -11.70 -5.01 7.16
CA LEU A 36 -12.17 -6.30 6.68
C LEU A 36 -12.08 -6.33 5.15
N ASN A 37 -11.90 -7.53 4.59
CA ASN A 37 -11.87 -7.72 3.15
C ASN A 37 -13.24 -7.33 2.54
N ASP A 38 -13.29 -6.16 1.92
CA ASP A 38 -14.46 -5.64 1.23
C ASP A 38 -14.26 -5.80 -0.28
N GLN A 39 -15.09 -6.66 -0.88
CA GLN A 39 -14.92 -7.01 -2.29
C GLN A 39 -15.26 -5.83 -3.21
N ASP A 40 -16.34 -5.11 -2.93
CA ASP A 40 -16.77 -3.94 -3.70
C ASP A 40 -15.70 -2.83 -3.68
N PHE A 41 -15.07 -2.58 -2.54
CA PHE A 41 -13.96 -1.63 -2.43
C PHE A 41 -12.75 -2.07 -3.26
N ASN A 42 -12.40 -3.36 -3.21
CA ASN A 42 -11.28 -3.92 -3.95
C ASN A 42 -11.48 -3.80 -5.47
N GLU A 43 -12.69 -4.09 -5.95
CA GLU A 43 -13.06 -3.99 -7.37
C GLU A 43 -13.09 -2.53 -7.83
N ALA A 44 -13.53 -1.61 -6.98
CA ALA A 44 -13.57 -0.17 -7.28
C ALA A 44 -12.18 0.52 -7.21
N ASN A 45 -11.23 -0.01 -6.43
CA ASN A 45 -9.92 0.62 -6.18
C ASN A 45 -8.74 -0.35 -6.40
N PRO A 46 -8.59 -0.92 -7.60
CA PRO A 46 -7.56 -1.92 -7.88
C PRO A 46 -6.13 -1.38 -7.68
N GLU A 47 -5.87 -0.14 -8.07
CA GLU A 47 -4.54 0.49 -7.96
C GLU A 47 -4.12 0.73 -6.50
N VAL A 48 -5.06 1.16 -5.65
CA VAL A 48 -4.83 1.34 -4.21
C VAL A 48 -4.48 0.00 -3.58
N MET A 49 -5.24 -1.05 -3.91
CA MET A 49 -5.04 -2.38 -3.36
C MET A 49 -3.75 -3.03 -3.86
N GLU A 50 -3.35 -2.78 -5.11
CA GLU A 50 -2.08 -3.24 -5.65
C GLU A 50 -0.89 -2.66 -4.89
N LEU A 51 -0.87 -1.33 -4.69
CA LEU A 51 0.18 -0.66 -3.93
C LEU A 51 0.18 -1.09 -2.46
N TYR A 52 -1.01 -1.17 -1.83
CA TYR A 52 -1.17 -1.60 -0.44
C TYR A 52 -0.59 -3.01 -0.21
N ARG A 53 -0.94 -3.96 -1.10
CA ARG A 53 -0.38 -5.33 -1.08
C ARG A 53 1.12 -5.33 -1.33
N THR A 54 1.62 -4.50 -2.25
CA THR A 54 3.05 -4.40 -2.57
C THR A 54 3.86 -3.93 -1.36
N ILE A 55 3.41 -2.89 -0.68
CA ILE A 55 4.05 -2.35 0.54
C ILE A 55 3.98 -3.38 1.68
N GLY A 56 2.82 -4.01 1.88
CA GLY A 56 2.62 -5.07 2.87
C GLY A 56 3.51 -6.30 2.64
N ASN A 57 3.63 -6.76 1.40
CA ASN A 57 4.49 -7.89 1.04
C ASN A 57 5.98 -7.55 1.22
N ARG A 58 6.40 -6.30 0.96
CA ARG A 58 7.79 -5.88 1.19
C ARG A 58 8.15 -5.82 2.67
N ARG A 59 7.18 -5.51 3.55
CA ARG A 59 7.34 -5.63 5.02
C ARG A 59 7.64 -7.08 5.41
N SER A 60 6.99 -8.05 4.76
CA SER A 60 7.23 -9.48 4.96
C SER A 60 8.60 -9.91 4.40
N PHE A 61 9.05 -9.33 3.29
CA PHE A 61 10.32 -9.66 2.64
C PHE A 61 11.58 -9.17 3.37
N ARG A 62 11.48 -8.26 4.34
CA ARG A 62 12.62 -7.89 5.21
C ARG A 62 13.09 -9.04 6.12
N GLY A 63 12.40 -10.19 6.11
CA GLY A 63 12.83 -11.46 6.69
C GLY A 63 13.39 -12.49 5.69
N GLN A 64 13.47 -12.20 4.40
CA GLN A 64 14.04 -13.11 3.40
C GLN A 64 15.19 -12.46 2.64
N CYS A 65 16.31 -12.26 3.35
CA CYS A 65 17.61 -12.39 2.71
C CYS A 65 17.84 -13.89 2.41
N HIS A 66 17.94 -14.24 1.12
CA HIS A 66 18.57 -15.45 0.57
C HIS A 66 18.01 -16.84 0.95
N ARG A 67 17.47 -17.55 -0.05
CA ARG A 67 17.97 -18.89 -0.44
C ARG A 67 17.48 -19.26 -1.84
N LEU A 68 18.34 -19.01 -2.83
CA LEU A 68 18.58 -19.99 -3.88
C LEU A 68 19.37 -21.15 -3.28
#